data_AF-A0A9D1KBI1-F1
#
_entry.id   AF-A0A9D1KBI1-F1
#
_cell.length_a   1.000
_cell.length_b   1.000
_cell.length_c   1.000
_cell.angle_alpha   90.00
_cell.angle_beta   90.00
_cell.angle_gamma   90.00
#
_symmetry.space_group_name_H-M   'P 1'
#
loop_
_entity.id
_entity.type
_entity.pdbx_description
1 polymer ?
#
loop_
_entity_poly.entity_id
_entity_poly.type
_entity_poly.pdbx_seq_one_letter_code
_entity_poly.pdbx_strand_id
1 'polypeptide(L)'
;MIYVVKSFMEDKDTSGSGNPPLSEEGVEFGKKLKLRNNAIKFDMCYTSYLLKDFGSALILVGDKLIVKRTHSLDSKNKEEIFSFVKSLPQDKSILVVAGDDVISTIRGNFDCMELK
;
A
#
# COMPACT_ATOMS: atom_id res chain seq x y z
N MET A 1 -10.03 10.81 -4.32
CA MET A 1 -10.06 9.47 -4.97
C MET A 1 -9.09 8.54 -4.27
N ILE A 2 -9.53 7.33 -3.89
CA ILE A 2 -8.67 6.36 -3.20
C ILE A 2 -8.22 5.29 -4.21
N TYR A 3 -6.91 5.09 -4.28
CA TYR A 3 -6.26 4.03 -5.03
C TYR A 3 -5.70 3.00 -4.05
N VAL A 4 -5.84 1.72 -4.38
CA VAL A 4 -5.41 0.61 -3.53
C VAL A 4 -4.48 -0.33 -4.29
N VAL A 5 -3.44 -0.81 -3.61
CA VAL A 5 -2.50 -1.79 -4.14
C VAL A 5 -2.11 -2.78 -3.07
N LYS A 6 -2.13 -4.07 -3.44
CA LYS A 6 -1.58 -5.14 -2.61
C LYS A 6 -0.07 -4.99 -2.52
N SER A 7 0.48 -5.15 -1.32
CA SER A 7 1.92 -5.25 -1.11
C SER A 7 2.54 -6.30 -2.02
N PHE A 8 3.72 -6.04 -2.56
CA PHE A 8 4.41 -6.98 -3.43
C PHE A 8 5.03 -8.11 -2.62
N MET A 9 5.52 -9.12 -3.35
CA MET A 9 6.06 -10.34 -2.76
C MET A 9 7.21 -10.03 -1.79
N GLU A 10 7.14 -10.64 -0.61
CA GLU A 10 8.20 -10.58 0.39
C GLU A 10 9.32 -11.56 0.09
N ASP A 11 10.50 -11.26 0.63
CA ASP A 11 11.60 -12.21 0.64
C ASP A 11 11.23 -13.44 1.49
N LYS A 12 11.54 -14.62 0.96
CA LYS A 12 11.30 -15.91 1.64
C LYS A 12 12.40 -16.24 2.62
N ASP A 13 13.58 -15.60 2.51
CA ASP A 13 14.65 -15.74 3.48
C ASP A 13 14.34 -14.91 4.73
N THR A 14 13.77 -15.58 5.73
CA THR A 14 13.33 -14.99 7.01
C THR A 14 14.38 -15.17 8.11
N SER A 15 15.65 -15.34 7.76
CA SER A 15 16.77 -15.37 8.70
C SER A 15 16.83 -14.13 9.63
N GLY A 16 16.10 -13.06 9.30
CA GLY A 16 15.82 -11.90 10.17
C GLY A 16 14.35 -11.74 10.60
N SER A 17 14.16 -11.49 11.90
CA SER A 17 13.01 -10.89 12.60
C SER A 17 11.69 -10.71 11.83
N GLY A 18 10.93 -11.78 11.53
CA GLY A 18 9.46 -11.82 11.33
C GLY A 18 8.75 -10.78 10.43
N ASN A 19 9.47 -9.90 9.76
CA ASN A 19 9.01 -8.76 8.97
C ASN A 19 9.94 -8.61 7.75
N PRO A 20 9.87 -9.56 6.82
CA PRO A 20 10.79 -9.61 5.68
C PRO A 20 10.65 -8.36 4.79
N PRO A 21 11.74 -7.95 4.11
CA PRO A 21 11.69 -6.93 3.07
C PRO A 21 11.00 -7.48 1.80
N LEU A 22 10.96 -6.66 0.75
CA LEU A 22 10.54 -7.12 -0.57
C LEU A 22 11.55 -8.09 -1.20
N SER A 23 11.05 -9.09 -1.92
CA SER A 23 11.88 -9.93 -2.80
C SER A 23 12.26 -9.19 -4.08
N GLU A 24 13.28 -9.68 -4.79
CA GLU A 24 13.66 -9.16 -6.11
C GLU A 24 12.49 -9.22 -7.11
N GLU A 25 11.72 -10.31 -7.11
CA GLU A 25 10.52 -10.45 -7.93
C GLU A 25 9.47 -9.38 -7.58
N GLY A 26 9.26 -9.11 -6.29
CA GLY A 26 8.39 -8.04 -5.82
C GLY A 26 8.86 -6.65 -6.29
N VAL A 27 10.17 -6.42 -6.29
CA VAL A 27 10.77 -5.18 -6.79
C VAL A 27 10.54 -5.02 -8.29
N GLU A 28 10.79 -6.05 -9.09
CA GLU A 28 10.57 -6.01 -10.54
C GLU A 28 9.10 -5.79 -10.90
N PHE A 29 8.20 -6.48 -10.21
CA PHE A 29 6.77 -6.30 -10.39
C PHE A 29 6.37 -4.85 -10.10
N GLY A 30 6.82 -4.29 -8.97
CA GLY A 30 6.54 -2.91 -8.59
C GLY A 30 7.03 -1.89 -9.62
N LYS A 31 8.22 -2.10 -10.21
CA LYS A 31 8.75 -1.24 -11.28
C LYS A 31 7.86 -1.26 -12.52
N LYS A 32 7.42 -2.46 -12.96
CA LYS A 32 6.50 -2.61 -14.10
C LYS A 32 5.16 -1.95 -13.82
N LEU A 33 4.61 -2.14 -12.62
CA LEU A 33 3.33 -1.54 -12.20
C LEU A 33 3.40 -0.01 -12.18
N LYS A 34 4.50 0.56 -11.65
CA LYS A 34 4.75 2.01 -11.67
C LYS A 34 4.73 2.57 -13.09
N LEU A 35 5.39 1.90 -14.03
CA LEU A 35 5.45 2.34 -15.43
C LEU A 35 4.05 2.33 -16.08
N ARG A 36 3.24 1.31 -15.81
CA ARG A 36 1.85 1.23 -16.31
C ARG A 36 0.96 2.36 -15.78
N ASN A 37 1.23 2.81 -14.56
CA ASN A 37 0.41 3.79 -13.85
C ASN A 37 1.10 5.16 -13.74
N ASN A 38 2.08 5.46 -14.61
CA ASN A 38 2.94 6.64 -14.52
C ASN A 38 2.19 7.99 -14.64
N ALA A 39 1.01 7.99 -15.26
CA ALA A 39 0.17 9.16 -15.44
C ALA A 39 -0.60 9.54 -14.16
N ILE A 40 -0.76 8.59 -13.23
CA ILE A 40 -1.48 8.82 -11.98
C ILE A 40 -0.56 9.59 -11.03
N LYS A 41 -1.05 10.73 -10.53
CA LYS A 41 -0.37 11.52 -9.51
C LYS A 41 -1.08 11.35 -8.17
N PHE A 42 -0.33 10.97 -7.16
CA PHE A 42 -0.84 10.83 -5.80
C PHE A 42 -0.42 12.05 -4.97
N ASP A 43 -1.37 12.60 -4.21
CA ASP A 43 -1.12 13.66 -3.23
C ASP A 43 -0.64 13.09 -1.90
N MET A 44 -1.04 11.84 -1.59
CA MET A 44 -0.72 11.17 -0.33
C MET A 44 -0.54 9.68 -0.55
N CYS A 45 0.37 9.07 0.22
CA CYS A 45 0.57 7.62 0.24
C CYS A 45 0.57 7.11 1.68
N TYR A 46 -0.19 6.06 1.92
CA TYR A 46 -0.31 5.40 3.22
C TYR A 46 0.02 3.91 3.12
N THR A 47 0.66 3.39 4.16
CA THR A 47 1.00 1.98 4.25
C THR A 47 1.05 1.49 5.70
N SER A 48 1.18 0.18 5.89
CA SER A 48 1.32 -0.46 7.20
C SER A 48 2.74 -0.28 7.75
N TYR A 49 3.07 -0.88 8.90
CA TYR A 49 4.45 -0.90 9.43
C TYR A 49 5.29 -2.08 8.93
N LEU A 50 4.72 -2.96 8.10
CA LEU A 50 5.45 -4.05 7.47
C LEU A 50 6.46 -3.52 6.45
N LEU A 51 7.69 -4.06 6.45
CA LEU A 51 8.77 -3.60 5.59
C LEU A 51 8.44 -3.79 4.11
N LYS A 52 7.83 -4.92 3.75
CA LYS A 52 7.39 -5.19 2.37
C LYS A 52 6.35 -4.17 1.87
N ASP A 53 5.43 -3.75 2.73
CA ASP A 53 4.36 -2.81 2.37
C ASP A 53 4.97 -1.41 2.14
N PHE A 54 5.85 -1.00 3.04
CA PHE A 54 6.60 0.25 2.89
C PHE A 54 7.51 0.25 1.65
N GLY A 55 8.24 -0.83 1.39
CA GLY A 55 9.05 -0.98 0.19
C GLY A 55 8.21 -0.92 -1.09
N SER A 56 7.02 -1.53 -1.08
CA SER A 56 6.09 -1.50 -2.22
C SER A 56 5.62 -0.07 -2.51
N ALA A 57 5.25 0.67 -1.46
CA ALA A 57 4.87 2.07 -1.56
C ALA A 57 6.00 2.94 -2.14
N LEU A 58 7.22 2.79 -1.62
CA LEU A 58 8.39 3.53 -2.09
C LEU A 58 8.68 3.30 -3.59
N ILE A 59 8.53 2.06 -4.07
CA ILE A 59 8.71 1.77 -5.50
C ILE A 59 7.69 2.57 -6.32
N LEU A 60 6.42 2.57 -5.92
CA LEU A 60 5.35 3.25 -6.67
C LEU A 60 5.52 4.77 -6.67
N VAL A 61 5.75 5.38 -5.52
CA VAL A 61 5.72 6.85 -5.40
C VAL A 61 7.09 7.52 -5.55
N GLY A 62 8.18 6.77 -5.33
CA GLY A 62 9.55 7.30 -5.37
C GLY A 62 9.84 8.27 -4.23
N ASP A 63 10.75 9.22 -4.49
CA ASP A 63 11.21 10.27 -3.59
C ASP A 63 10.30 11.51 -3.56
N LYS A 64 9.32 11.58 -4.46
CA LYS A 64 8.45 12.76 -4.65
C LYS A 64 7.36 12.90 -3.60
N LEU A 65 7.07 11.84 -2.85
CA LEU A 65 5.94 11.78 -1.93
C LEU A 65 6.31 11.10 -0.62
N ILE A 66 5.95 11.73 0.50
CA ILE A 66 6.13 11.15 1.83
C ILE A 66 5.15 9.98 2.00
N VAL A 67 5.69 8.79 2.23
CA VAL A 67 4.91 7.60 2.58
C VAL A 67 4.62 7.61 4.08
N LYS A 68 3.35 7.74 4.45
CA LYS A 68 2.88 7.72 5.83
C LYS A 68 2.57 6.30 6.28
N ARG A 69 3.06 5.91 7.45
CA ARG A 69 2.78 4.58 8.04
C ARG A 69 1.72 4.69 9.12
N THR A 70 0.82 3.72 9.22
CA THR A 70 -0.25 3.70 10.23
C THR A 70 -0.57 2.29 10.69
N HIS A 71 -0.81 2.13 12.00
CA HIS A 71 -1.20 0.86 12.59
C HIS A 71 -2.60 0.41 12.18
N SER A 72 -3.46 1.32 11.71
CA SER A 72 -4.78 0.96 11.18
C SER A 72 -4.69 0.01 9.97
N LEU A 73 -3.55 0.01 9.26
CA LEU A 73 -3.29 -0.88 8.13
C LEU A 73 -2.52 -2.16 8.54
N ASP A 74 -2.11 -2.29 9.81
CA ASP A 74 -1.63 -3.55 10.41
C ASP A 74 -2.79 -4.33 11.07
N SER A 75 -3.94 -3.67 11.26
CA SER A 75 -5.03 -4.17 12.08
C SER A 75 -5.81 -5.30 11.41
N LYS A 76 -6.18 -6.30 12.21
CA LYS A 76 -7.19 -7.32 11.83
C LYS A 76 -8.62 -6.85 12.11
N ASN A 77 -8.78 -5.73 12.81
CA ASN A 77 -10.09 -5.16 13.12
C ASN A 77 -10.58 -4.30 11.95
N LYS A 78 -11.68 -4.73 11.33
CA LYS A 78 -12.29 -4.01 10.20
C LYS A 78 -12.74 -2.60 10.59
N GLU A 79 -13.20 -2.37 11.81
CA GLU A 79 -13.66 -1.04 12.23
C GLU A 79 -12.52 -0.01 12.28
N GLU A 80 -11.30 -0.43 12.62
CA GLU A 80 -10.12 0.43 12.59
C GLU A 80 -9.74 0.79 11.14
N ILE A 81 -9.74 -0.19 10.24
CA ILE A 81 -9.54 0.04 8.80
C ILE A 81 -10.59 1.00 8.27
N PHE A 82 -11.87 0.81 8.65
CA PHE A 82 -12.97 1.66 8.20
C PHE A 82 -12.83 3.09 8.70
N SER A 83 -12.50 3.25 9.99
CA SER A 83 -12.28 4.55 10.61
C SER A 83 -11.13 5.29 9.93
N PHE A 84 -10.05 4.58 9.62
CA PHE A 84 -8.93 5.12 8.86
C PHE A 84 -9.38 5.61 7.47
N VAL A 85 -10.01 4.76 6.67
CA VAL A 85 -10.44 5.12 5.30
C VAL A 85 -11.41 6.31 5.32
N LYS A 86 -12.35 6.36 6.27
CA LYS A 86 -13.29 7.48 6.44
C LYS A 86 -12.60 8.79 6.85
N SER A 87 -11.47 8.72 7.55
CA SER A 87 -10.69 9.90 7.95
C SER A 87 -9.82 10.49 6.83
N LEU A 88 -9.71 9.80 5.69
CA LEU A 88 -8.91 10.26 4.56
C LEU A 88 -9.54 11.49 3.88
N PRO A 89 -8.74 12.48 3.45
CA PRO A 89 -9.26 13.66 2.77
C PRO A 89 -9.84 13.29 1.40
N GLN A 90 -11.09 13.68 1.15
CA GLN A 90 -11.82 13.28 -0.06
C GLN A 90 -11.38 14.03 -1.32
N ASP A 91 -10.80 15.23 -1.16
CA ASP A 91 -10.30 16.10 -2.24
C ASP A 91 -8.93 15.68 -2.78
N LYS A 92 -8.30 14.64 -2.20
CA LYS A 92 -6.97 14.17 -2.56
C LYS A 92 -7.00 12.86 -3.33
N SER A 93 -6.00 12.67 -4.19
CA SER A 93 -5.65 11.36 -4.77
C SER A 93 -4.73 10.62 -3.82
N ILE A 94 -5.24 9.55 -3.21
CA ILE A 94 -4.55 8.84 -2.12
C ILE A 94 -4.22 7.43 -2.56
N LEU A 95 -2.97 7.03 -2.39
CA LEU A 95 -2.54 5.64 -2.57
C LEU A 95 -2.46 4.93 -1.22
N VAL A 96 -3.13 3.77 -1.10
CA VAL A 96 -3.01 2.86 0.04
C VAL A 96 -2.32 1.58 -0.41
N VAL A 97 -1.20 1.24 0.23
CA VAL A 97 -0.45 0.00 -0.03
C VAL A 97 -0.45 -0.84 1.24
N ALA A 98 -1.05 -2.03 1.20
CA ALA A 98 -1.21 -2.89 2.37
C ALA A 98 -1.33 -4.37 1.96
N GLY A 99 -1.33 -5.25 2.96
CA GLY A 99 -1.60 -6.68 2.76
C GLY A 99 -3.00 -6.99 2.23
N ASP A 100 -3.15 -8.20 1.67
CA ASP A 100 -4.35 -8.65 0.96
C ASP A 100 -5.65 -8.53 1.73
N ASP A 101 -5.66 -8.87 3.02
CA ASP A 101 -6.85 -8.82 3.87
C ASP A 101 -7.36 -7.39 4.05
N VAL A 102 -6.44 -6.44 4.21
CA VAL A 102 -6.74 -5.01 4.36
C VAL A 102 -7.27 -4.45 3.03
N ILE A 103 -6.59 -4.73 1.92
CA ILE A 103 -7.02 -4.28 0.59
C ILE A 103 -8.39 -4.85 0.24
N SER A 104 -8.63 -6.12 0.54
CA SER A 104 -9.95 -6.76 0.33
C SER A 104 -11.03 -6.12 1.19
N THR A 105 -10.71 -5.78 2.44
CA THR A 105 -11.61 -5.06 3.34
C THR A 105 -11.96 -3.67 2.81
N ILE A 106 -10.99 -2.91 2.30
CA ILE A 106 -11.23 -1.59 1.72
C ILE A 106 -12.09 -1.70 0.45
N ARG A 107 -11.70 -2.56 -0.49
CA ARG A 107 -12.39 -2.74 -1.78
C ARG A 107 -13.83 -3.22 -1.64
N GLY A 108 -14.11 -4.04 -0.63
CA GLY A 108 -15.47 -4.56 -0.39
C GLY A 108 -16.42 -3.53 0.23
N ASN A 109 -15.92 -2.41 0.76
CA ASN A 109 -16.71 -1.49 1.59
C ASN A 109 -16.62 -0.02 1.18
N PHE A 110 -15.68 0.35 0.30
CA PHE A 110 -15.46 1.73 -0.14
C PHE A 110 -15.24 1.83 -1.63
N ASP A 111 -15.68 2.94 -2.22
CA ASP A 111 -15.40 3.27 -3.62
C ASP A 111 -13.90 3.60 -3.78
N CYS A 112 -13.20 2.74 -4.50
CA CYS A 112 -11.76 2.86 -4.71
C CYS A 112 -11.32 2.17 -6.01
N MET A 113 -10.15 2.56 -6.51
CA MET A 113 -9.55 2.00 -7.73
C MET A 113 -8.33 1.15 -7.40
N GLU A 114 -8.29 -0.09 -7.89
CA GLU A 114 -7.11 -0.95 -7.76
C GLU A 114 -6.12 -0.66 -8.90
N LEU A 115 -4.83 -0.44 -8.58
CA LEU A 115 -3.81 -0.37 -9.64
C LEU A 115 -3.47 -1.78 -10.14
N LYS A 116 -3.40 -1.94 -11.46
CA LYS A 116 -3.11 -3.20 -12.17
C LYS A 116 -2.00 -3.01 -13.21
#